data_AF-A0A1H9XJB4-F1
#
_entry.id   AF-A0A1H9XJB4-F1
#
_cell.length_a   1.000
_cell.length_b   1.000
_cell.length_c   1.000
_cell.angle_alpha   90.00
_cell.angle_beta   90.00
_cell.angle_gamma   90.00
#
_symmetry.space_group_name_H-M   'P 1'
#
loop_
_entity.id
_entity.type
_entity.pdbx_description
1 polymer ?
#
loop_
_entity_poly.entity_id
_entity_poly.type
_entity_poly.pdbx_seq_one_letter_code
_entity_poly.pdbx_strand_id
1 'polypeptide(L)'
;MWWWAPPGILAGVAVEIAVVGAVDVARLVELDRAGLTRLGSVEGAAFVIGGRGSPDVDAVVSSVEELEALWVGRVEPFARNVAEGRFAAAVGPPRLSAWDPEWAVAAGRLVGRLSRRWGAPGLVWDHIGSTSVPGLAAKPVVDLQLGVPSLDGLVGLAEALAGAGFVDVAPHAPGSPGVLRDAPRAQVGAGARWDKRLFASADPGRRAILHVREIGSPWWHYTRAFRDLLRADPQLRRDYETVKRDLTVAHAGDSGNDAYTIAKTTFFNTIQDRLGTPPPS
;
A
#
# COMPACT_ATOMS: atom_id res chain seq x y z
N MET A 1 -23.36 -0.30 6.82
CA MET A 1 -23.17 -0.36 8.28
C MET A 1 -22.52 -1.70 8.57
N TRP A 2 -21.19 -1.77 8.60
CA TRP A 2 -20.46 -3.03 8.67
C TRP A 2 -20.11 -3.33 10.13
N TRP A 3 -20.78 -4.32 10.71
CA TRP A 3 -20.49 -4.85 12.03
C TRP A 3 -19.41 -5.92 11.91
N TRP A 4 -18.44 -5.84 12.80
CA TRP A 4 -17.19 -6.57 12.80
C TRP A 4 -17.34 -7.90 13.56
N ALA A 5 -16.71 -8.96 13.07
CA ALA A 5 -16.23 -10.06 13.91
C ALA A 5 -14.71 -10.15 13.70
N PRO A 6 -13.88 -10.09 14.76
CA PRO A 6 -12.43 -10.08 14.60
C PRO A 6 -11.92 -11.47 14.21
N PRO A 7 -11.07 -11.60 13.18
CA PRO A 7 -10.20 -12.76 13.05
C PRO A 7 -9.23 -12.80 14.24
N GLY A 8 -8.84 -14.00 14.67
CA GLY A 8 -8.04 -14.23 15.87
C GLY A 8 -6.77 -13.37 15.95
N ILE A 9 -6.49 -12.89 17.16
CA ILE A 9 -5.31 -12.10 17.53
C ILE A 9 -4.04 -12.86 17.12
N LEU A 10 -3.13 -12.21 16.39
CA LEU A 10 -1.73 -12.62 16.32
C LEU A 10 -1.10 -12.31 17.70
N ALA A 11 -1.41 -13.13 18.69
CA ALA A 11 -0.98 -12.90 20.06
C ALA A 11 0.57 -12.93 20.11
N GLY A 12 1.18 -11.81 20.52
CA GLY A 12 2.54 -11.79 21.06
C GLY A 12 3.66 -11.22 20.20
N VAL A 13 3.40 -10.63 19.02
CA VAL A 13 4.49 -9.99 18.24
C VAL A 13 4.47 -8.47 18.41
N ALA A 14 5.34 -7.97 19.29
CA ALA A 14 5.62 -6.54 19.38
C ALA A 14 6.24 -6.04 18.06
N VAL A 15 5.71 -4.93 17.53
CA VAL A 15 6.18 -4.31 16.30
C VAL A 15 7.57 -3.73 16.52
N GLU A 16 8.52 -4.09 15.67
CA GLU A 16 9.87 -3.53 15.75
C GLU A 16 9.87 -2.08 15.24
N ILE A 17 10.32 -1.15 16.08
CA ILE A 17 10.50 0.26 15.77
C ILE A 17 11.98 0.59 15.89
N ALA A 18 12.50 1.38 14.96
CA ALA A 18 13.85 1.93 15.05
C ALA A 18 13.80 3.43 15.33
N VAL A 19 14.83 3.91 16.03
CA VAL A 19 15.04 5.32 16.31
C VAL A 19 16.39 5.73 15.73
N VAL A 20 16.42 6.85 15.01
CA VAL A 20 17.64 7.39 14.40
C VAL A 20 17.77 8.86 14.78
N GLY A 21 18.98 9.30 15.13
CA GLY A 21 19.23 10.68 15.53
C GLY A 21 18.70 11.03 16.92
N ALA A 22 18.57 12.33 17.20
CA ALA A 22 18.17 12.83 18.52
C ALA A 22 16.65 12.72 18.73
N VAL A 23 16.23 11.66 19.42
CA VAL A 23 14.84 11.39 19.85
C VAL A 23 14.88 10.88 21.29
N ASP A 24 13.89 11.28 22.10
CA ASP A 24 13.76 10.81 23.48
C ASP A 24 13.26 9.37 23.54
N VAL A 25 14.20 8.42 23.54
CA VAL A 25 13.91 6.98 23.59
C VAL A 25 13.27 6.58 24.93
N ALA A 26 13.66 7.21 26.04
CA ALA A 26 13.10 6.90 27.36
C ALA A 26 11.60 7.24 27.36
N ARG A 27 11.25 8.42 26.83
CA ARG A 27 9.85 8.81 26.70
C ARG A 27 9.07 7.88 25.78
N LEU A 28 9.65 7.47 24.65
CA LEU A 28 9.02 6.49 23.75
C LEU A 28 8.67 5.18 24.46
N VAL A 29 9.58 4.67 25.30
CA VAL A 29 9.34 3.45 26.11
C VAL A 29 8.25 3.68 27.16
N GLU A 30 8.19 4.84 27.81
CA GLU A 30 7.12 5.17 28.76
C GLU A 30 5.73 5.27 28.12
N LEU A 31 5.67 5.69 26.85
CA LEU A 31 4.43 5.77 26.09
C LEU A 31 3.89 4.38 25.73
N ASP A 32 4.75 3.38 25.55
CA ASP A 32 4.36 2.00 25.23
C ASP A 32 3.85 1.18 26.43
N ARG A 33 2.79 1.67 27.07
CA ARG A 33 2.18 1.01 28.24
C ARG A 33 1.63 -0.38 27.96
N ALA A 34 1.28 -0.66 26.70
CA ALA A 34 0.68 -1.92 26.28
C ALA A 34 1.71 -2.93 25.75
N GLY A 35 2.99 -2.56 25.66
CA GLY A 35 4.05 -3.41 25.12
C GLY A 35 3.81 -3.81 23.66
N LEU A 36 3.22 -2.90 22.87
CA LEU A 36 2.89 -3.15 21.46
C LEU A 36 4.11 -3.04 20.55
N THR A 37 5.19 -2.44 21.04
CA THR A 37 6.39 -2.15 20.27
C THR A 37 7.63 -2.69 20.95
N ARG A 38 8.69 -2.86 20.17
CA ARG A 38 10.03 -3.12 20.69
C ARG A 38 11.04 -2.33 19.88
N LEU A 39 12.07 -1.82 20.54
CA LEU A 39 13.16 -1.16 19.85
C LEU A 39 14.02 -2.17 19.10
N GLY A 40 14.49 -1.78 17.92
CA GLY A 40 15.32 -2.64 17.08
C GLY A 40 16.16 -1.85 16.07
N SER A 41 16.57 -2.57 15.03
CA SER A 41 17.44 -2.05 13.97
C SER A 41 16.62 -1.39 12.87
N VAL A 42 17.21 -0.47 12.10
CA VAL A 42 16.53 0.14 10.94
C VAL A 42 16.20 -0.91 9.88
N GLU A 43 17.05 -1.92 9.75
CA GLU A 43 16.90 -3.02 8.81
C GLU A 43 15.65 -3.86 9.10
N GLY A 44 15.42 -4.14 10.39
CA GLY A 44 14.31 -4.93 10.91
C GLY A 44 13.05 -4.12 11.19
N ALA A 45 13.12 -2.81 11.36
CA ALA A 45 11.98 -2.03 11.81
C ALA A 45 10.83 -1.93 10.80
N ALA A 46 9.62 -2.08 11.32
CA ALA A 46 8.37 -1.79 10.62
C ALA A 46 8.00 -0.31 10.68
N PHE A 47 8.64 0.48 11.54
CA PHE A 47 8.51 1.92 11.63
C PHE A 47 9.82 2.56 12.09
N VAL A 48 10.25 3.65 11.47
CA VAL A 48 11.48 4.36 11.83
C VAL A 48 11.16 5.80 12.23
N ILE A 49 11.51 6.18 13.45
CA ILE A 49 11.38 7.53 14.00
C ILE A 49 12.75 8.21 13.93
N GLY A 50 12.81 9.36 13.26
CA GLY A 50 14.02 10.16 13.16
C GLY A 50 13.97 11.43 13.99
N GLY A 51 15.12 11.84 14.53
CA GLY A 51 15.31 13.23 14.99
C GLY A 51 15.39 14.19 13.81
N ARG A 52 15.31 15.50 14.08
CA ARG A 52 15.47 16.56 13.06
C ARG A 52 16.67 16.30 12.15
N GLY A 53 16.45 16.33 10.84
CA GLY A 53 17.50 16.12 9.82
C GLY A 53 17.80 14.66 9.50
N SER A 54 17.14 13.69 10.14
CA SER A 54 17.28 12.28 9.81
C SER A 54 16.65 11.99 8.44
N PRO A 55 17.43 11.55 7.44
CA PRO A 55 16.87 11.16 6.15
C PRO A 55 16.19 9.79 6.26
N ASP A 56 15.32 9.50 5.29
CA ASP A 56 14.77 8.15 5.05
C ASP A 56 14.02 7.49 6.24
N VAL A 57 13.42 8.31 7.11
CA VAL A 57 12.56 7.85 8.22
C VAL A 57 11.06 7.95 7.91
N ASP A 58 10.22 7.26 8.67
CA ASP A 58 8.76 7.33 8.51
C ASP A 58 8.15 8.58 9.13
N ALA A 59 8.77 9.10 10.19
CA ALA A 59 8.40 10.33 10.85
C ALA A 59 9.63 11.02 11.44
N VAL A 60 9.66 12.34 11.37
CA VAL A 60 10.67 13.18 12.01
C VAL A 60 10.03 13.88 13.20
N VAL A 61 10.70 13.86 14.34
CA VAL A 61 10.33 14.60 15.55
C VAL A 61 11.51 15.46 16.02
N SER A 62 11.20 16.57 16.67
CA SER A 62 12.17 17.53 17.18
C SER A 62 11.89 18.01 18.60
N SER A 63 10.80 17.55 19.21
CA SER A 63 10.50 17.77 20.63
C SER A 63 9.77 16.55 21.23
N VAL A 64 9.63 16.55 22.56
CA VAL A 64 8.87 15.52 23.28
C VAL A 64 7.38 15.60 22.93
N GLU A 65 6.84 16.81 22.78
CA GLU A 65 5.45 17.02 22.39
C GLU A 65 5.15 16.46 20.99
N GLU A 66 6.07 16.63 20.03
CA GLU A 66 5.95 16.03 18.69
C GLU A 66 6.04 14.50 18.75
N LEU A 67 6.89 13.94 19.62
CA LEU A 67 6.98 12.50 19.84
C LEU A 67 5.70 11.92 20.45
N GLU A 68 5.11 12.59 21.44
CA GLU A 68 3.84 12.19 22.05
C GLU A 68 2.68 12.27 21.05
N ALA A 69 2.61 13.34 20.25
CA ALA A 69 1.62 13.48 19.20
C ALA A 69 1.78 12.39 18.12
N LEU A 70 3.01 12.09 17.71
CA LEU A 70 3.32 11.01 16.78
C LEU A 70 2.90 9.64 17.35
N TRP A 71 3.14 9.42 18.64
CA TRP A 71 2.79 8.19 19.31
C TRP A 71 1.27 7.95 19.25
N VAL A 72 0.50 8.89 19.78
CA VAL A 72 -0.97 8.81 19.86
C VAL A 72 -1.60 8.77 18.47
N GLY A 73 -1.10 9.61 17.55
CA GLY A 73 -1.71 9.79 16.24
C GLY A 73 -1.36 8.71 15.22
N ARG A 74 -0.26 7.96 15.41
CA ARG A 74 0.24 7.06 14.37
C ARG A 74 0.91 5.80 14.89
N VAL A 75 1.88 5.89 15.79
CA VAL A 75 2.70 4.73 16.18
C VAL A 75 1.88 3.71 16.96
N GLU A 76 1.14 4.12 17.99
CA GLU A 76 0.29 3.20 18.75
C GLU A 76 -0.83 2.61 17.87
N PRO A 77 -1.61 3.40 17.11
CA PRO A 77 -2.60 2.84 16.19
C PRO A 77 -2.01 1.87 15.16
N PHE A 78 -0.83 2.15 14.63
CA PHE A 78 -0.11 1.25 13.73
C PHE A 78 0.24 -0.06 14.43
N ALA A 79 0.89 0.00 15.59
CA ALA A 79 1.31 -1.19 16.32
C ALA A 79 0.12 -2.06 16.74
N ARG A 80 -0.96 -1.42 17.17
CA ARG A 80 -2.24 -2.07 17.49
C ARG A 80 -2.86 -2.75 16.27
N ASN A 81 -2.87 -2.08 15.13
CA ASN A 81 -3.37 -2.67 13.89
C ASN A 81 -2.57 -3.91 13.50
N VAL A 82 -1.23 -3.88 13.59
CA VAL A 82 -0.40 -5.06 13.31
C VAL A 82 -0.69 -6.21 14.28
N ALA A 83 -0.73 -5.94 15.59
CA ALA A 83 -0.99 -6.95 16.62
C ALA A 83 -2.36 -7.62 16.45
N GLU A 84 -3.35 -6.85 15.98
CA GLU A 84 -4.72 -7.32 15.77
C GLU A 84 -4.97 -7.79 14.33
N GLY A 85 -3.93 -7.87 13.50
CA GLY A 85 -4.03 -8.33 12.12
C GLY A 85 -4.93 -7.46 11.24
N ARG A 86 -5.00 -6.15 11.49
CA ARG A 86 -5.79 -5.17 10.73
C ARG A 86 -4.94 -4.26 9.86
N PHE A 87 -5.47 -3.90 8.71
CA PHE A 87 -4.92 -2.81 7.89
C PHE A 87 -5.62 -1.47 8.19
N ALA A 88 -4.96 -0.36 7.85
CA ALA A 88 -5.48 0.99 8.01
C ALA A 88 -6.63 1.29 7.03
N ALA A 89 -7.85 1.30 7.54
CA ALA A 89 -9.05 1.63 6.79
C ALA A 89 -9.03 3.09 6.28
N ALA A 90 -9.69 3.33 5.14
CA ALA A 90 -9.95 4.70 4.69
C ALA A 90 -10.99 5.33 5.63
N VAL A 91 -10.71 6.54 6.11
CA VAL A 91 -11.70 7.34 6.83
C VAL A 91 -12.27 8.39 5.88
N GLY A 92 -13.60 8.35 5.67
CA GLY A 92 -14.32 9.33 4.87
C GLY A 92 -14.30 9.06 3.35
N PRO A 93 -14.96 9.95 2.58
CA PRO A 93 -15.10 9.80 1.15
C PRO A 93 -13.75 9.94 0.44
N PRO A 94 -13.61 9.38 -0.78
CA PRO A 94 -12.42 9.55 -1.58
C PRO A 94 -12.08 11.03 -1.75
N ARG A 95 -10.87 11.45 -1.40
CA ARG A 95 -10.37 12.81 -1.66
C ARG A 95 -9.08 12.73 -2.46
N LEU A 96 -9.01 13.55 -3.50
CA LEU A 96 -7.78 13.73 -4.28
C LEU A 96 -6.94 14.84 -3.65
N SER A 97 -5.65 14.60 -3.55
CA SER A 97 -4.63 15.57 -3.17
C SER A 97 -3.77 15.88 -4.40
N ALA A 98 -3.16 17.07 -4.40
CA ALA A 98 -2.09 17.38 -5.35
C ALA A 98 -0.98 16.32 -5.26
N TRP A 99 -0.25 16.12 -6.36
CA TRP A 99 0.86 15.18 -6.33
C TRP A 99 1.95 15.64 -5.36
N ASP A 100 2.42 14.70 -4.54
CA ASP A 100 3.42 14.92 -3.50
C ASP A 100 4.68 14.07 -3.78
N PRO A 101 5.88 14.66 -3.93
CA PRO A 101 7.12 13.92 -4.13
C PRO A 101 7.44 12.93 -3.00
N GLU A 102 6.93 13.15 -1.79
CA GLU A 102 7.10 12.23 -0.66
C GLU A 102 6.46 10.87 -0.91
N TRP A 103 5.53 10.74 -1.87
CA TRP A 103 4.99 9.44 -2.27
C TRP A 103 6.05 8.54 -2.91
N ALA A 104 6.95 9.10 -3.71
CA ALA A 104 8.04 8.33 -4.32
C ALA A 104 9.04 7.87 -3.25
N VAL A 105 9.38 8.75 -2.31
CA VAL A 105 10.28 8.43 -1.19
C VAL A 105 9.65 7.37 -0.30
N ALA A 106 8.37 7.53 0.07
CA ALA A 106 7.64 6.55 0.86
C ALA A 106 7.55 5.19 0.15
N ALA A 107 7.27 5.16 -1.16
CA ALA A 107 7.26 3.92 -1.92
C ALA A 107 8.62 3.20 -1.91
N GLY A 108 9.71 3.94 -2.10
CA GLY A 108 11.07 3.41 -2.01
C GLY A 108 11.38 2.79 -0.64
N ARG A 109 11.02 3.49 0.44
CA ARG A 109 11.18 2.98 1.82
C ARG A 109 10.37 1.71 2.05
N LEU A 110 9.11 1.69 1.63
CA LEU A 110 8.24 0.53 1.78
C LEU A 110 8.78 -0.66 0.97
N VAL A 111 9.20 -0.46 -0.27
CA VAL A 111 9.84 -1.52 -1.08
C VAL A 111 11.12 -2.02 -0.42
N GLY A 112 11.98 -1.13 0.08
CA GLY A 112 13.19 -1.52 0.81
C GLY A 112 12.90 -2.36 2.04
N ARG A 113 11.90 -1.97 2.84
CA ARG A 113 11.45 -2.71 4.03
C ARG A 113 10.89 -4.09 3.65
N LEU A 114 10.00 -4.14 2.67
CA LEU A 114 9.32 -5.36 2.24
C LEU A 114 10.30 -6.35 1.60
N SER A 115 11.21 -5.87 0.75
CA SER A 115 12.23 -6.70 0.10
C SER A 115 13.25 -7.28 1.07
N ARG A 116 13.57 -6.59 2.18
CA ARG A 116 14.40 -7.18 3.25
C ARG A 116 13.69 -8.31 4.00
N ARG A 117 12.36 -8.24 4.16
CA ARG A 117 11.56 -9.29 4.80
C ARG A 117 11.24 -10.45 3.85
N TRP A 118 11.07 -10.16 2.57
CA TRP A 118 10.72 -11.11 1.54
C TRP A 118 11.48 -10.83 0.24
N GLY A 119 12.78 -11.15 0.27
CA GLY A 119 13.70 -10.93 -0.84
C GLY A 119 14.24 -12.25 -1.35
N ALA A 120 13.83 -12.65 -2.54
CA ALA A 120 14.37 -13.81 -3.24
C ALA A 120 14.77 -13.41 -4.68
N PRO A 121 15.71 -14.15 -5.32
CA PRO A 121 15.98 -13.98 -6.74
C PRO A 121 14.70 -14.10 -7.57
N GLY A 122 14.57 -13.28 -8.60
CA GLY A 122 13.43 -13.32 -9.52
C GLY A 122 12.18 -12.58 -9.04
N LEU A 123 12.23 -11.89 -7.89
CA LEU A 123 11.17 -10.97 -7.48
C LEU A 123 11.33 -9.59 -8.15
N VAL A 124 10.22 -8.97 -8.51
CA VAL A 124 10.21 -7.64 -9.15
C VAL A 124 9.32 -6.68 -8.37
N TRP A 125 9.89 -5.60 -7.84
CA TRP A 125 9.16 -4.59 -7.07
C TRP A 125 8.93 -3.32 -7.89
N ASP A 126 7.69 -2.82 -7.88
CA ASP A 126 7.32 -1.60 -8.58
C ASP A 126 6.47 -0.68 -7.70
N HIS A 127 6.74 0.63 -7.79
CA HIS A 127 5.74 1.65 -7.45
C HIS A 127 4.82 1.84 -8.66
N ILE A 128 3.53 1.58 -8.47
CA ILE A 128 2.49 1.67 -9.49
C ILE A 128 1.38 2.64 -9.05
N GLY A 129 0.28 2.68 -9.81
CA GLY A 129 -0.88 3.51 -9.48
C GLY A 129 -0.62 5.01 -9.67
N SER A 130 -1.60 5.84 -9.29
CA SER A 130 -1.54 7.29 -9.57
C SER A 130 -0.42 8.00 -8.81
N THR A 131 -0.07 7.55 -7.60
CA THR A 131 0.97 8.19 -6.78
C THR A 131 2.37 8.03 -7.37
N SER A 132 2.56 7.04 -8.27
CA SER A 132 3.80 6.84 -9.02
C SER A 132 3.97 7.79 -10.22
N VAL A 133 2.99 8.63 -10.54
CA VAL A 133 3.03 9.52 -11.71
C VAL A 133 3.21 10.97 -11.26
N PRO A 134 4.39 11.58 -11.48
CA PRO A 134 4.63 12.98 -11.16
C PRO A 134 3.59 13.93 -11.78
N GLY A 135 3.08 14.84 -10.96
CA GLY A 135 2.09 15.83 -11.36
C GLY A 135 0.65 15.33 -11.53
N LEU A 136 0.35 14.07 -11.16
CA LEU A 136 -1.02 13.52 -11.20
C LEU A 136 -1.67 13.56 -9.81
N ALA A 137 -2.76 14.31 -9.65
CA ALA A 137 -3.52 14.32 -8.40
C ALA A 137 -4.08 12.93 -8.08
N ALA A 138 -3.97 12.49 -6.83
CA ALA A 138 -4.30 11.13 -6.44
C ALA A 138 -4.91 11.06 -5.04
N LYS A 139 -5.57 9.94 -4.73
CA LYS A 139 -5.78 9.57 -3.33
C LYS A 139 -4.40 9.33 -2.71
N PRO A 140 -4.12 9.77 -1.48
CA PRO A 140 -2.83 9.59 -0.83
C PRO A 140 -2.65 8.13 -0.35
N VAL A 141 -2.65 7.20 -1.29
CA VAL A 141 -2.45 5.77 -1.09
C VAL A 141 -1.35 5.31 -2.04
N VAL A 142 -0.26 4.79 -1.48
CA VAL A 142 0.85 4.25 -2.28
C VAL A 142 0.46 2.86 -2.78
N ASP A 143 0.43 2.65 -4.08
CA ASP A 143 0.20 1.33 -4.67
C ASP A 143 1.53 0.70 -5.07
N LEU A 144 1.84 -0.46 -4.52
CA LEU A 144 3.03 -1.25 -4.82
C LEU A 144 2.62 -2.53 -5.56
N GLN A 145 3.55 -3.06 -6.34
CA GLN A 145 3.42 -4.35 -6.98
C GLN A 145 4.66 -5.20 -6.72
N LEU A 146 4.42 -6.44 -6.28
CA LEU A 146 5.41 -7.52 -6.23
C LEU A 146 5.08 -8.53 -7.34
N GLY A 147 5.97 -8.63 -8.32
CA GLY A 147 6.02 -9.73 -9.27
C GLY A 147 6.71 -10.94 -8.66
N VAL A 148 6.02 -12.09 -8.69
CA VAL A 148 6.56 -13.40 -8.29
C VAL A 148 6.61 -14.34 -9.48
N PRO A 149 7.53 -15.32 -9.54
CA PRO A 149 7.51 -16.34 -10.59
C PRO A 149 6.22 -17.18 -10.58
N SER A 150 5.70 -17.49 -9.40
CA SER A 150 4.40 -18.12 -9.21
C SER A 150 3.75 -17.67 -7.90
N LEU A 151 2.41 -17.63 -7.89
CA LEU A 151 1.63 -17.44 -6.67
C LEU A 151 1.55 -18.70 -5.81
N ASP A 152 1.80 -19.86 -6.42
CA ASP A 152 1.93 -21.12 -5.70
C ASP A 152 3.24 -21.13 -4.90
N GLY A 153 3.18 -21.70 -3.69
CA GLY A 153 4.39 -21.86 -2.85
C GLY A 153 4.85 -20.61 -2.11
N LEU A 154 4.04 -19.54 -2.04
CA LEU A 154 4.32 -18.34 -1.21
C LEU A 154 4.07 -18.59 0.30
N VAL A 155 4.59 -19.71 0.82
CA VAL A 155 4.47 -20.13 2.23
C VAL A 155 5.22 -19.15 3.11
N GLY A 156 4.59 -18.64 4.17
CA GLY A 156 5.21 -17.69 5.09
C GLY A 156 5.18 -16.22 4.63
N LEU A 157 4.67 -15.94 3.42
CA LEU A 157 4.62 -14.57 2.91
C LEU A 157 3.78 -13.65 3.81
N ALA A 158 2.60 -14.10 4.26
CA ALA A 158 1.73 -13.26 5.06
C ALA A 158 2.37 -12.88 6.40
N GLU A 159 3.02 -13.85 7.04
CA GLU A 159 3.74 -13.68 8.30
C GLU A 159 4.95 -12.75 8.13
N ALA A 160 5.72 -12.93 7.06
CA ALA A 160 6.86 -12.08 6.74
C ALA A 160 6.44 -10.61 6.50
N LEU A 161 5.35 -10.40 5.76
CA LEU A 161 4.83 -9.07 5.47
C LEU A 161 4.12 -8.43 6.67
N ALA A 162 3.47 -9.22 7.54
CA ALA A 162 2.89 -8.74 8.79
C ALA A 162 3.97 -8.10 9.68
N GLY A 163 5.15 -8.71 9.75
CA GLY A 163 6.32 -8.13 10.45
C GLY A 163 6.83 -6.81 9.85
N ALA A 164 6.45 -6.46 8.62
CA ALA A 164 6.72 -5.17 7.97
C ALA A 164 5.53 -4.19 8.05
N GLY A 165 4.45 -4.57 8.73
CA GLY A 165 3.24 -3.76 8.86
C GLY A 165 2.24 -3.91 7.72
N PHE A 166 2.27 -5.01 6.97
CA PHE A 166 1.33 -5.30 5.89
C PHE A 166 0.47 -6.53 6.21
N VAL A 167 -0.84 -6.37 6.10
CA VAL A 167 -1.83 -7.38 6.47
C VAL A 167 -2.49 -7.95 5.23
N ASP A 168 -2.68 -9.27 5.20
CA ASP A 168 -3.41 -9.95 4.14
C ASP A 168 -4.89 -9.52 4.15
N VAL A 169 -5.37 -9.01 3.02
CA VAL A 169 -6.74 -8.52 2.87
C VAL A 169 -7.72 -9.68 2.64
N ALA A 170 -7.26 -10.82 2.11
CA ALA A 170 -8.13 -11.94 1.74
C ALA A 170 -8.97 -12.49 2.91
N PRO A 171 -8.44 -12.71 4.12
CA PRO A 171 -9.25 -13.15 5.27
C PRO A 171 -10.32 -12.13 5.69
N HIS A 172 -10.12 -10.85 5.38
CA HIS A 172 -10.98 -9.75 5.82
C HIS A 172 -12.09 -9.42 4.82
N ALA A 173 -11.83 -9.62 3.52
CA ALA A 173 -12.74 -9.23 2.45
C ALA A 173 -12.68 -10.19 1.25
N PRO A 174 -12.90 -11.50 1.44
CA PRO A 174 -12.69 -12.50 0.39
C PRO A 174 -13.62 -12.32 -0.82
N GLY A 175 -14.80 -11.72 -0.61
CA GLY A 175 -15.78 -11.45 -1.67
C GLY A 175 -15.62 -10.09 -2.36
N SER A 176 -14.71 -9.23 -1.89
CA SER A 176 -14.56 -7.90 -2.48
C SER A 176 -13.83 -7.95 -3.83
N PRO A 177 -14.31 -7.20 -4.84
CA PRO A 177 -13.65 -7.12 -6.14
C PRO A 177 -12.19 -6.69 -6.01
N GLY A 178 -11.28 -7.36 -6.73
CA GLY A 178 -9.89 -6.96 -6.71
C GLY A 178 -9.11 -7.40 -5.46
N VAL A 179 -9.63 -8.30 -4.61
CA VAL A 179 -8.86 -8.89 -3.50
C VAL A 179 -8.12 -10.15 -3.97
N LEU A 180 -8.86 -11.20 -4.32
CA LEU A 180 -8.29 -12.48 -4.76
C LEU A 180 -7.95 -12.53 -6.25
N ARG A 181 -8.62 -11.70 -7.06
CA ARG A 181 -8.47 -11.67 -8.51
C ARG A 181 -8.58 -10.26 -9.04
N ASP A 182 -7.78 -9.91 -10.04
CA ASP A 182 -7.96 -8.70 -10.83
C ASP A 182 -9.12 -8.84 -11.83
N ALA A 183 -9.62 -7.71 -12.32
CA ALA A 183 -10.72 -7.69 -13.28
C ALA A 183 -10.26 -8.20 -14.66
N PRO A 184 -10.91 -9.23 -15.23
CA PRO A 184 -10.60 -9.71 -16.58
C PRO A 184 -10.75 -8.61 -17.65
N ARG A 185 -9.96 -8.71 -18.72
CA ARG A 185 -10.02 -7.81 -19.88
C ARG A 185 -10.39 -8.58 -21.14
N ALA A 186 -11.39 -8.10 -21.87
CA ALA A 186 -11.96 -8.79 -23.03
C ALA A 186 -10.97 -9.08 -24.16
N GLN A 187 -9.91 -8.27 -24.29
CA GLN A 187 -8.89 -8.43 -25.33
C GLN A 187 -7.79 -9.44 -24.97
N VAL A 188 -7.86 -10.07 -23.79
CA VAL A 188 -6.93 -11.12 -23.38
C VAL A 188 -7.59 -12.47 -23.61
N GLY A 189 -6.88 -13.37 -24.31
CA GLY A 189 -7.38 -14.68 -24.70
C GLY A 189 -7.75 -15.59 -23.51
N ALA A 190 -8.47 -16.66 -23.83
CA ALA A 190 -8.80 -17.71 -22.86
C ALA A 190 -7.52 -18.32 -22.26
N GLY A 191 -7.50 -18.49 -20.93
CA GLY A 191 -6.34 -19.06 -20.20
C GLY A 191 -5.51 -18.05 -19.40
N ALA A 192 -5.78 -16.74 -19.52
CA ALA A 192 -5.08 -15.75 -18.70
C ALA A 192 -5.34 -15.91 -17.20
N ARG A 193 -4.27 -15.80 -16.41
CA ARG A 193 -4.32 -15.81 -14.95
C ARG A 193 -4.63 -14.41 -14.43
N TRP A 194 -5.68 -14.33 -13.62
CA TRP A 194 -6.15 -13.08 -12.99
C TRP A 194 -5.97 -13.11 -11.48
N ASP A 195 -5.54 -14.24 -10.93
CA ASP A 195 -5.35 -14.45 -9.50
C ASP A 195 -4.22 -13.57 -8.96
N LYS A 196 -4.37 -13.16 -7.71
CA LYS A 196 -3.38 -12.34 -7.01
C LYS A 196 -3.51 -12.51 -5.50
N ARG A 197 -2.55 -11.94 -4.76
CA ARG A 197 -2.73 -11.62 -3.34
C ARG A 197 -2.72 -10.11 -3.15
N LEU A 198 -3.45 -9.65 -2.13
CA LEU A 198 -3.57 -8.24 -1.79
C LEU A 198 -3.23 -8.05 -0.33
N PHE A 199 -2.26 -7.18 -0.06
CA PHE A 199 -1.90 -6.76 1.28
C PHE A 199 -2.11 -5.26 1.43
N ALA A 200 -2.45 -4.81 2.63
CA ALA A 200 -2.62 -3.40 2.93
C ALA A 200 -1.84 -3.01 4.19
N SER A 201 -1.29 -1.80 4.18
CA SER A 201 -0.53 -1.29 5.31
C SER A 201 -1.43 -1.08 6.53
N ALA A 202 -0.91 -1.43 7.70
CA ALA A 202 -1.50 -1.15 9.01
C ALA A 202 -1.29 0.30 9.48
N ASP A 203 -0.42 1.09 8.81
CA ASP A 203 -0.05 2.45 9.21
C ASP A 203 -1.13 3.46 8.76
N PRO A 204 -1.85 4.10 9.71
CA PRO A 204 -2.88 5.08 9.36
C PRO A 204 -2.32 6.38 8.77
N GLY A 205 -1.06 6.72 9.06
CA GLY A 205 -0.38 7.91 8.54
C GLY A 205 0.28 7.70 7.18
N ARG A 206 0.48 6.45 6.75
CA ARG A 206 1.00 6.12 5.41
C ARG A 206 0.31 4.91 4.81
N ARG A 207 -0.89 5.15 4.27
CA ARG A 207 -1.67 4.10 3.60
C ARG A 207 -0.95 3.60 2.35
N ALA A 208 -0.84 2.29 2.25
CA ALA A 208 -0.28 1.62 1.09
C ALA A 208 -0.99 0.29 0.81
N ILE A 209 -1.01 -0.11 -0.45
CA ILE A 209 -1.55 -1.37 -0.94
C ILE A 209 -0.43 -2.09 -1.69
N LEU A 210 -0.22 -3.37 -1.41
CA LEU A 210 0.69 -4.23 -2.14
C LEU A 210 -0.10 -5.27 -2.92
N HIS A 211 0.04 -5.23 -4.24
CA HIS A 211 -0.46 -6.25 -5.14
C HIS A 211 0.63 -7.29 -5.41
N VAL A 212 0.37 -8.57 -5.13
CA VAL A 212 1.28 -9.66 -5.48
C VAL A 212 0.71 -10.41 -6.67
N ARG A 213 1.45 -10.43 -7.78
CA ARG A 213 1.02 -11.01 -9.06
C ARG A 213 2.10 -11.88 -9.66
N GLU A 214 1.71 -12.90 -10.43
CA GLU A 214 2.67 -13.64 -11.24
C GLU A 214 3.30 -12.73 -12.30
N ILE A 215 4.61 -12.84 -12.48
CA ILE A 215 5.35 -12.19 -13.56
C ILE A 215 4.79 -12.71 -14.89
N GLY A 216 4.56 -11.80 -15.84
CA GLY A 216 3.92 -12.15 -17.12
C GLY A 216 2.38 -12.10 -17.09
N SER A 217 1.75 -12.10 -15.90
CA SER A 217 0.28 -11.97 -15.85
C SER A 217 -0.20 -10.63 -16.43
N PRO A 218 -1.42 -10.56 -17.00
CA PRO A 218 -1.90 -9.35 -17.67
C PRO A 218 -1.83 -8.08 -16.81
N TRP A 219 -2.27 -8.13 -15.55
CA TRP A 219 -2.24 -6.96 -14.68
C TRP A 219 -0.86 -6.62 -14.12
N TRP A 220 0.06 -7.58 -14.09
CA TRP A 220 1.47 -7.29 -13.82
C TRP A 220 2.06 -6.39 -14.91
N HIS A 221 1.69 -6.63 -16.18
CA HIS A 221 2.04 -5.77 -17.32
C HIS A 221 1.26 -4.45 -17.33
N TYR A 222 -0.08 -4.51 -17.28
CA TYR A 222 -0.94 -3.34 -17.47
C TYR A 222 -0.70 -2.23 -16.45
N THR A 223 -0.42 -2.57 -15.19
CA THR A 223 -0.13 -1.55 -14.16
C THR A 223 1.14 -0.76 -14.45
N ARG A 224 2.20 -1.42 -14.96
CA ARG A 224 3.44 -0.77 -15.40
C ARG A 224 3.21 0.06 -16.64
N ALA A 225 2.61 -0.55 -17.67
CA ALA A 225 2.33 0.11 -18.94
C ALA A 225 1.48 1.35 -18.73
N PHE A 226 0.46 1.28 -17.87
CA PHE A 226 -0.39 2.41 -17.55
C PHE A 226 0.35 3.53 -16.83
N ARG A 227 1.17 3.20 -15.83
CA ARG A 227 2.04 4.18 -15.15
C ARG A 227 2.94 4.89 -16.17
N ASP A 228 3.63 4.12 -17.00
CA ASP A 228 4.64 4.64 -17.92
C ASP A 228 3.99 5.47 -19.03
N LEU A 229 2.81 5.07 -19.51
CA LEU A 229 2.01 5.84 -20.46
C LEU A 229 1.57 7.19 -19.87
N LEU A 230 1.09 7.23 -18.62
CA LEU A 230 0.71 8.48 -17.95
C LEU A 230 1.91 9.38 -17.64
N ARG A 231 3.10 8.81 -17.45
CA ARG A 231 4.34 9.59 -17.30
C ARG A 231 4.77 10.22 -18.63
N ALA A 232 4.63 9.49 -19.72
CA ALA A 232 5.06 9.91 -21.05
C ALA A 232 4.07 10.84 -21.76
N ASP A 233 2.77 10.77 -21.45
CA ASP A 233 1.71 11.54 -22.12
C ASP A 233 1.02 12.53 -21.13
N PRO A 234 1.42 13.81 -21.14
CA PRO A 234 0.81 14.83 -20.29
C PRO A 234 -0.68 15.07 -20.57
N GLN A 235 -1.15 14.86 -21.81
CA GLN A 235 -2.56 15.05 -22.14
C GLN A 235 -3.38 13.92 -21.55
N LEU A 236 -2.97 12.67 -21.76
CA LEU A 236 -3.64 11.51 -21.16
C LEU A 236 -3.66 11.59 -19.63
N ARG A 237 -2.57 12.08 -19.03
CA ARG A 237 -2.52 12.33 -17.58
C ARG A 237 -3.59 13.31 -17.12
N ARG A 238 -3.79 14.41 -17.85
CA ARG A 238 -4.86 15.39 -17.56
C ARG A 238 -6.24 14.76 -17.72
N ASP A 239 -6.47 14.03 -18.82
CA ASP A 239 -7.75 13.38 -19.09
C ASP A 239 -8.11 12.38 -17.98
N TYR A 240 -7.13 11.57 -17.55
CA TYR A 240 -7.31 10.64 -16.46
C TYR A 240 -7.57 11.34 -15.11
N GLU A 241 -6.93 12.49 -14.88
CA GLU A 241 -7.20 13.29 -13.68
C GLU A 241 -8.64 13.82 -13.66
N THR A 242 -9.13 14.35 -14.78
CA THR A 242 -10.51 14.82 -14.93
C THR A 242 -11.49 13.71 -14.57
N VAL A 243 -11.32 12.50 -15.16
CA VAL A 243 -12.16 11.34 -14.83
C VAL A 243 -12.14 11.04 -13.33
N LYS A 244 -10.97 11.07 -12.67
CA LYS A 244 -10.90 10.82 -11.22
C LYS A 244 -11.61 11.88 -10.40
N ARG A 245 -11.56 13.15 -10.82
CA ARG A 245 -12.26 14.26 -10.15
C ARG A 245 -13.76 14.08 -10.28
N ASP A 246 -14.25 13.80 -11.47
CA ASP A 246 -15.67 13.56 -11.75
C ASP A 246 -16.21 12.38 -10.93
N LEU A 247 -15.48 11.26 -10.91
CA LEU A 247 -15.82 10.09 -10.08
C LEU A 247 -15.80 10.39 -8.58
N THR A 248 -14.90 11.27 -8.13
CA THR A 248 -14.85 11.65 -6.72
C THR A 248 -16.09 12.44 -6.31
N VAL A 249 -16.59 13.31 -7.21
CA VAL A 249 -17.84 14.06 -7.01
C VAL A 249 -19.05 13.11 -7.06
N ALA A 250 -19.11 12.25 -8.08
CA ALA A 250 -20.23 11.34 -8.30
C ALA A 250 -20.42 10.33 -7.14
N HIS A 251 -19.32 9.92 -6.50
CA HIS A 251 -19.32 8.91 -5.43
C HIS A 251 -19.07 9.51 -4.03
N ALA A 252 -19.25 10.81 -3.83
CA ALA A 252 -18.98 11.47 -2.55
C ALA A 252 -19.87 10.98 -1.39
N GLY A 253 -21.03 10.40 -1.69
CA GLY A 253 -21.99 9.84 -0.73
C GLY A 253 -21.90 8.33 -0.52
N ASP A 254 -21.02 7.64 -1.26
CA ASP A 254 -20.95 6.18 -1.19
C ASP A 254 -20.22 5.70 0.06
N SER A 255 -20.73 4.64 0.66
CA SER A 255 -20.17 4.05 1.89
C SER A 255 -18.86 3.23 1.67
N GLY A 256 -18.33 3.20 0.44
CA GLY A 256 -17.15 2.40 0.06
C GLY A 256 -16.48 2.87 -1.24
N ASN A 257 -15.40 2.19 -1.66
CA ASN A 257 -14.60 2.56 -2.84
C ASN A 257 -14.89 1.70 -4.09
N ASP A 258 -15.81 0.75 -4.02
CA ASP A 258 -16.01 -0.25 -5.07
C ASP A 258 -16.58 0.36 -6.35
N ALA A 259 -17.62 1.20 -6.24
CA ALA A 259 -18.22 1.89 -7.38
C ALA A 259 -17.21 2.81 -8.10
N TYR A 260 -16.41 3.54 -7.33
CA TYR A 260 -15.30 4.35 -7.83
C TYR A 260 -14.24 3.50 -8.55
N THR A 261 -13.93 2.30 -8.05
CA THR A 261 -12.94 1.38 -8.64
C THR A 261 -13.46 0.77 -9.94
N ILE A 262 -14.73 0.38 -9.99
CA ILE A 262 -15.40 -0.13 -11.20
C ILE A 262 -15.44 0.96 -12.26
N ALA A 263 -15.81 2.19 -11.92
CA ALA A 263 -15.94 3.27 -12.89
C ALA A 263 -14.60 3.68 -13.54
N LYS A 264 -13.48 3.49 -12.84
CA LYS A 264 -12.14 3.61 -13.46
C LYS A 264 -11.91 2.58 -14.56
N THR A 265 -12.49 1.40 -14.46
CA THR A 265 -12.35 0.31 -15.46
C THR A 265 -12.78 0.79 -16.85
N THR A 266 -13.80 1.66 -16.92
CA THR A 266 -14.26 2.29 -18.16
C THR A 266 -13.16 3.10 -18.84
N PHE A 267 -12.43 3.94 -18.10
CA PHE A 267 -11.30 4.69 -18.65
C PHE A 267 -10.17 3.76 -19.11
N PHE A 268 -9.86 2.72 -18.35
CA PHE A 268 -8.86 1.74 -18.78
C PHE A 268 -9.23 1.07 -20.11
N ASN A 269 -10.52 0.82 -20.36
CA ASN A 269 -10.97 0.24 -21.63
C ASN A 269 -10.71 1.20 -22.81
N THR A 270 -10.82 2.51 -22.63
CA THR A 270 -10.60 3.48 -23.72
C THR A 270 -9.15 3.58 -24.17
N ILE A 271 -8.21 3.15 -23.32
CA ILE A 271 -6.77 3.17 -23.61
C ILE A 271 -6.17 1.78 -23.76
N GLN A 272 -6.98 0.73 -23.75
CA GLN A 272 -6.50 -0.64 -23.66
C GLN A 272 -5.59 -1.01 -24.86
N ASP A 273 -5.88 -0.50 -26.05
CA ASP A 273 -5.04 -0.69 -27.24
C ASP A 273 -3.66 -0.06 -27.07
N ARG A 274 -3.57 1.06 -26.33
CA ARG A 274 -2.31 1.76 -26.02
C ARG A 274 -1.50 1.06 -24.93
N LEU A 275 -2.13 0.22 -24.12
CA LEU A 275 -1.45 -0.60 -23.12
C LEU A 275 -0.80 -1.86 -23.75
N GLY A 276 -1.12 -2.13 -25.02
CA GLY A 276 -0.69 -3.33 -25.73
C GLY A 276 -1.36 -4.60 -25.22
N THR A 277 -1.00 -5.73 -25.81
CA THR A 277 -1.37 -7.06 -25.32
C THR A 277 -0.20 -7.60 -24.49
N PRO A 278 -0.44 -8.12 -23.28
CA PRO A 278 0.58 -8.84 -22.52
C PRO A 278 1.10 -10.00 -23.39
N PRO A 279 2.40 -10.31 -23.36
CA PRO A 279 2.90 -11.50 -24.02
C PRO A 279 2.14 -12.74 -23.51
N PRO A 280 1.91 -13.76 -24.35
CA PRO A 280 1.33 -15.00 -23.89
C PRO A 280 2.22 -15.58 -22.78
N SER A 281 1.58 -15.98 -21.68
CA SER A 281 2.20 -16.64 -20.53
C SER A 281 2.74 -18.02 -20.88
#